data_AF-A0A1S6IUE1-F1
#
_entry.id   AF-A0A1S6IUE1-F1
#
_cell.length_a   1.000
_cell.length_b   1.000
_cell.length_c   1.000
_cell.angle_alpha   90.00
_cell.angle_beta   90.00
_cell.angle_gamma   90.00
#
_symmetry.space_group_name_H-M   'P 1'
#
loop_
_entity.id
_entity.type
_entity.pdbx_description
1 polymer ?
#
loop_
_entity_poly.entity_id
_entity_poly.type
_entity_poly.pdbx_seq_one_letter_code
_entity_poly.pdbx_strand_id
1 'polypeptide(L)'
;MKLEFLNNFADPYMQTAAGRGVFLAGVVLGMVAQGQSKDGNLEGTPLFKQMTFGRMKGRDLKRHLARVPELVKAYDIKYKDIIRKLAAYAGELILQEKSFELGVDGNFAFATGFINAREYFWAIFSKQQTDQITN
;
A
#
# COMPACT_ATOMS: atom_id res chain seq x y z
N MET A 1 -14.21 2.34 -3.24
CA MET A 1 -13.16 2.59 -2.23
C MET A 1 -13.78 3.44 -1.14
N LYS A 2 -13.85 2.94 0.09
CA LYS A 2 -14.29 3.65 1.29
C LYS A 2 -13.05 4.19 2.00
N LEU A 3 -12.77 5.47 1.81
CA LEU A 3 -11.55 6.13 2.32
C LEU A 3 -11.84 7.13 3.44
N GLU A 4 -13.09 7.22 3.89
CA GLU A 4 -13.55 8.16 4.92
C GLU A 4 -12.80 7.98 6.24
N PHE A 5 -12.37 6.76 6.56
CA PHE A 5 -11.59 6.49 7.77
C PHE A 5 -10.24 7.24 7.79
N LEU A 6 -9.68 7.59 6.63
CA LEU A 6 -8.44 8.37 6.56
C LEU A 6 -8.62 9.77 7.17
N ASN A 7 -9.85 10.29 7.21
CA ASN A 7 -10.14 11.59 7.83
C ASN A 7 -10.04 11.54 9.36
N ASN A 8 -10.14 10.34 9.95
CA ASN A 8 -10.16 10.17 11.40
C ASN A 8 -8.76 10.03 12.03
N PHE A 9 -7.69 10.09 11.23
CA PHE A 9 -6.33 10.02 11.77
C PHE A 9 -5.98 11.28 12.56
N ALA A 10 -5.57 11.14 13.81
CA ALA A 10 -5.14 12.29 14.61
C ALA A 10 -3.78 12.88 14.15
N ASP A 11 -2.97 12.07 13.46
CA ASP A 11 -1.63 12.44 13.01
C ASP A 11 -1.67 13.51 11.89
N PRO A 12 -1.01 14.67 12.05
CA PRO A 12 -0.98 15.73 11.04
C PRO A 12 -0.40 15.28 9.70
N TYR A 13 0.61 14.40 9.69
CA TYR A 13 1.18 13.84 8.47
C TYR A 13 0.13 13.06 7.70
N MET A 14 -0.65 12.23 8.40
CA MET A 14 -1.73 11.42 7.84
C MET A 14 -2.94 12.24 7.37
N GLN A 15 -3.00 13.52 7.71
CA GLN A 15 -4.01 14.44 7.17
C GLN A 15 -3.62 15.04 5.82
N THR A 16 -2.34 14.98 5.45
CA THR A 16 -1.87 15.43 4.13
C THR A 16 -2.22 14.42 3.03
N ALA A 17 -2.34 14.90 1.79
CA ALA A 17 -2.54 14.02 0.63
C ALA A 17 -1.40 13.00 0.52
N ALA A 18 -0.14 13.44 0.61
CA ALA A 18 0.98 12.54 0.49
C ALA A 18 1.05 11.53 1.64
N GLY A 19 0.78 11.93 2.88
CA GLY A 19 0.77 11.00 4.01
C GLY A 19 -0.30 9.91 3.89
N ARG A 20 -1.50 10.28 3.42
CA ARG A 20 -2.54 9.29 3.05
C ARG A 20 -2.06 8.37 1.93
N GLY A 21 -1.42 8.94 0.91
CA GLY A 21 -0.83 8.17 -0.19
C GLY A 21 0.24 7.18 0.28
N VAL A 22 1.10 7.58 1.21
CA VAL A 22 2.14 6.73 1.81
C VAL A 22 1.55 5.59 2.61
N PHE A 23 0.54 5.86 3.43
CA PHE A 23 -0.17 4.83 4.16
C PHE A 23 -0.82 3.81 3.21
N LEU A 24 -1.54 4.29 2.19
CA LEU A 24 -2.17 3.42 1.19
C LEU A 24 -1.13 2.65 0.37
N ALA A 25 0.04 3.24 0.11
CA ALA A 25 1.17 2.54 -0.51
C ALA A 25 1.68 1.39 0.38
N GLY A 26 1.69 1.59 1.70
CA GLY A 26 1.90 0.53 2.68
C GLY A 26 0.91 -0.62 2.48
N VAL A 27 -0.39 -0.31 2.47
CA VAL A 27 -1.46 -1.30 2.26
C VAL A 27 -1.26 -2.07 0.94
N VAL A 28 -0.95 -1.37 -0.14
CA VAL A 28 -0.71 -1.97 -1.47
C VAL A 28 0.48 -2.93 -1.44
N LEU A 29 1.63 -2.47 -0.94
CA LEU A 29 2.85 -3.28 -0.93
C LEU A 29 2.75 -4.44 0.06
N GLY A 30 2.02 -4.28 1.17
CA GLY A 30 1.71 -5.35 2.10
C GLY A 30 0.82 -6.42 1.46
N MET A 31 -0.22 -6.03 0.72
CA MET A 31 -1.06 -6.97 -0.04
C MET A 31 -0.26 -7.71 -1.11
N VAL A 32 0.66 -7.04 -1.81
CA VAL A 32 1.54 -7.70 -2.79
C VAL A 32 2.48 -8.68 -2.09
N ALA A 33 3.10 -8.29 -0.97
CA ALA A 33 3.99 -9.17 -0.22
C ALA A 33 3.23 -10.41 0.29
N GLN A 34 2.01 -10.24 0.83
CA GLN A 34 1.15 -11.36 1.23
C GLN A 34 0.82 -12.27 0.04
N GLY A 35 0.52 -11.71 -1.13
CA GLY A 35 0.28 -12.48 -2.36
C GLY A 35 1.50 -13.25 -2.89
N GLN A 36 2.71 -12.85 -2.49
CA GLN A 36 3.95 -13.58 -2.80
C GLN A 36 4.23 -14.72 -1.81
N SER A 37 3.58 -14.71 -0.65
CA SER A 37 3.78 -15.71 0.38
C SER A 37 3.04 -17.00 0.03
N LYS A 38 3.70 -18.15 0.18
CA LYS A 38 3.10 -19.47 -0.08
C LYS A 38 2.52 -20.11 1.19
N ASP A 39 3.04 -19.72 2.35
CA ASP A 39 2.79 -20.30 3.67
C ASP A 39 2.28 -19.27 4.68
N GLY A 40 2.06 -18.02 4.24
CA GLY A 40 1.67 -16.90 5.10
C GLY A 40 2.85 -16.22 5.80
N ASN A 41 4.09 -16.71 5.62
CA ASN A 41 5.28 -16.03 6.10
C ASN A 41 5.60 -14.82 5.22
N LEU A 42 5.41 -13.62 5.77
CA LEU A 42 5.65 -12.35 5.07
C LEU A 42 7.15 -12.04 4.94
N GLU A 43 7.94 -12.35 5.96
CA GLU A 43 9.39 -12.05 6.01
C GLU A 43 10.18 -12.83 4.96
N GLY A 44 9.67 -14.01 4.59
CA GLY A 44 10.22 -14.84 3.53
C GLY A 44 10.06 -14.25 2.13
N THR A 45 9.17 -13.28 1.94
CA THR A 45 8.72 -12.84 0.61
C THR A 45 9.75 -11.97 -0.11
N PRO A 46 9.86 -12.07 -1.45
CA PRO A 46 10.79 -11.26 -2.22
C PRO A 46 10.61 -9.76 -2.03
N LEU A 47 9.36 -9.27 -1.94
CA LEU A 47 9.09 -7.85 -1.74
C LEU A 47 9.51 -7.39 -0.34
N PHE A 48 9.18 -8.15 0.71
CA PHE A 48 9.55 -7.79 2.08
C PHE A 48 11.07 -7.63 2.23
N LYS A 49 11.85 -8.56 1.68
CA LYS A 49 13.32 -8.52 1.71
C LYS A 49 13.95 -7.31 1.02
N GLN A 50 13.20 -6.66 0.13
CA GLN A 50 13.66 -5.44 -0.57
C GLN A 50 13.29 -4.16 0.18
N MET A 51 12.41 -4.24 1.19
CA MET A 51 12.01 -3.07 1.97
C MET A 51 13.10 -2.69 2.97
N THR A 52 13.44 -1.40 3.00
CA THR A 52 14.28 -0.83 4.07
C THR A 52 13.39 -0.05 5.04
N PHE A 53 12.60 -0.78 5.84
CA PHE A 53 11.68 -0.17 6.81
C PHE A 53 12.40 0.82 7.73
N GLY A 54 11.76 1.96 8.02
CA GLY A 54 12.31 3.01 8.89
C GLY A 54 13.36 3.91 8.23
N ARG A 55 13.88 3.57 7.05
CA ARG A 55 14.89 4.37 6.33
C ARG A 55 14.58 4.55 4.84
N MET A 56 13.38 4.20 4.43
CA MET A 56 12.97 4.30 3.03
C MET A 56 12.88 5.77 2.64
N LYS A 57 13.34 6.11 1.44
CA LYS A 57 13.17 7.45 0.86
C LYS A 57 11.96 7.46 -0.08
N GLY A 58 11.42 8.65 -0.35
CA GLY A 58 10.28 8.80 -1.26
C GLY A 58 10.53 8.21 -2.66
N ARG A 59 11.78 8.26 -3.15
CA ARG A 59 12.18 7.61 -4.42
C ARG A 59 12.04 6.09 -4.38
N ASP A 60 12.35 5.48 -3.24
CA ASP A 60 12.33 4.03 -3.09
C ASP A 60 10.88 3.56 -3.05
N LEU A 61 10.02 4.27 -2.31
CA LEU A 61 8.58 4.02 -2.30
C LEU A 61 7.96 4.13 -3.69
N LYS A 62 8.27 5.20 -4.44
CA LYS A 62 7.82 5.39 -5.83
C LYS A 62 8.29 4.25 -6.73
N ARG A 63 9.54 3.82 -6.59
CA ARG A 63 10.09 2.67 -7.33
C ARG A 63 9.37 1.37 -7.02
N HIS A 64 9.00 1.14 -5.76
CA HIS A 64 8.24 -0.05 -5.38
C HIS A 64 6.81 -0.02 -5.92
N LEU A 65 6.12 1.11 -5.84
CA LEU A 65 4.78 1.29 -6.41
C LEU A 65 4.76 1.08 -7.93
N ALA A 66 5.76 1.60 -8.65
CA ALA A 66 5.87 1.43 -10.10
C ALA A 66 5.95 -0.04 -10.54
N ARG A 67 6.44 -0.93 -9.68
CA ARG A 67 6.56 -2.37 -9.96
C ARG A 67 5.29 -3.16 -9.64
N VAL A 68 4.31 -2.56 -8.97
CA VAL A 68 3.08 -3.27 -8.55
C VAL A 68 2.36 -3.94 -9.73
N PRO A 69 2.12 -3.28 -10.90
CA PRO A 69 1.39 -3.91 -12.01
C PRO A 69 2.04 -5.20 -12.54
N GLU A 70 3.37 -5.24 -12.54
CA GLU A 70 4.19 -6.40 -12.92
C GLU A 70 4.14 -7.48 -11.85
N LEU A 71 4.35 -7.12 -10.59
CA LEU A 71 4.38 -8.07 -9.46
C LEU A 71 3.04 -8.79 -9.29
N VAL A 72 1.92 -8.08 -9.35
CA VAL A 72 0.59 -8.72 -9.21
C VAL A 72 0.28 -9.68 -10.36
N LYS A 73 0.89 -9.47 -11.54
CA LYS A 73 0.77 -10.38 -12.69
C LYS A 73 1.68 -11.60 -12.53
N ALA A 74 2.95 -11.37 -12.21
CA ALA A 74 3.98 -12.41 -12.14
C ALA A 74 3.69 -13.47 -11.06
N TYR A 75 3.09 -13.06 -9.95
CA TYR A 75 2.71 -13.95 -8.84
C TYR A 75 1.24 -14.38 -8.88
N ASP A 76 0.50 -14.02 -9.93
CA ASP A 76 -0.96 -14.21 -10.06
C ASP A 76 -1.74 -13.90 -8.78
N ILE A 77 -1.50 -12.71 -8.23
CA ILE A 77 -2.04 -12.30 -6.94
C ILE A 77 -3.56 -12.11 -7.05
N LYS A 78 -4.30 -12.64 -6.09
CA LYS A 78 -5.76 -12.41 -5.98
C LYS A 78 -6.07 -10.92 -5.92
N TYR A 79 -7.17 -10.51 -6.55
CA TYR A 79 -7.64 -9.12 -6.57
C TYR A 79 -6.64 -8.14 -7.24
N LYS A 80 -5.77 -8.63 -8.14
CA LYS A 80 -4.74 -7.84 -8.84
C LYS A 80 -5.24 -6.52 -9.42
N ASP A 81 -6.44 -6.47 -9.99
CA ASP A 81 -6.97 -5.24 -10.59
C ASP A 81 -7.39 -4.21 -9.53
N ILE A 82 -7.93 -4.68 -8.39
CA ILE A 82 -8.26 -3.83 -7.26
C ILE A 82 -7.00 -3.29 -6.58
N ILE A 83 -5.96 -4.13 -6.45
CA ILE A 83 -4.65 -3.73 -5.92
C ILE A 83 -4.02 -2.67 -6.85
N ARG A 84 -4.07 -2.85 -8.17
CA ARG A 84 -3.58 -1.85 -9.14
C ARG A 84 -4.32 -0.52 -9.02
N LYS A 85 -5.65 -0.56 -8.87
CA LYS A 85 -6.47 0.64 -8.69
C LYS A 85 -6.05 1.40 -7.42
N LEU A 86 -5.84 0.69 -6.31
CA LEU A 86 -5.36 1.32 -5.07
C LEU A 86 -3.93 1.85 -5.21
N ALA A 87 -3.05 1.13 -5.91
CA ALA A 87 -1.67 1.56 -6.18
C ALA A 87 -1.61 2.85 -6.99
N ALA A 88 -2.43 2.96 -8.05
CA ALA A 88 -2.53 4.15 -8.87
C ALA A 88 -3.00 5.35 -8.03
N TYR A 89 -4.04 5.17 -7.22
CA TYR A 89 -4.57 6.22 -6.36
C TYR A 89 -3.58 6.66 -5.28
N ALA A 90 -2.88 5.71 -4.64
CA ALA A 90 -1.81 6.02 -3.69
C ALA A 90 -0.68 6.82 -4.35
N GLY A 91 -0.28 6.42 -5.56
CA GLY A 91 0.72 7.14 -6.35
C GLY A 91 0.28 8.56 -6.71
N GLU A 92 -0.97 8.76 -7.11
CA GLU A 92 -1.53 10.08 -7.41
C GLU A 92 -1.43 11.00 -6.19
N LEU A 93 -1.87 10.54 -5.01
CA LEU A 93 -1.79 11.30 -3.77
C LEU A 93 -0.35 11.70 -3.39
N ILE A 94 0.61 10.80 -3.58
CA ILE A 94 2.04 11.09 -3.33
C ILE A 94 2.58 12.13 -4.31
N LEU A 95 2.07 12.17 -5.55
CA LEU A 95 2.53 13.10 -6.59
C LEU A 95 1.94 14.51 -6.45
N GLN A 96 0.86 14.69 -5.69
CA GLN A 96 0.26 16.00 -5.44
C GLN A 96 1.20 16.94 -4.65
N GLU A 97 2.16 16.39 -3.92
CA GLU A 97 3.11 17.17 -3.12
C GLU A 97 4.49 17.24 -3.80
N LYS A 98 4.86 18.44 -4.26
CA LYS A 98 6.11 18.67 -5.01
C LYS A 98 7.37 18.35 -4.22
N SER A 99 7.37 18.60 -2.91
CA SER A 99 8.49 18.38 -1.98
C SER A 99 8.26 17.15 -1.09
N PHE A 100 7.63 16.11 -1.62
CA PHE A 100 7.35 14.90 -0.87
C PHE A 100 8.63 14.25 -0.34
N GLU A 101 8.78 14.24 0.99
CA GLU A 101 9.76 13.44 1.71
C GLU A 101 9.05 12.42 2.61
N LEU A 102 9.66 11.24 2.76
CA LEU A 102 9.09 10.20 3.60
C LEU A 102 9.36 10.49 5.09
N GLY A 103 10.58 10.90 5.44
CA GLY A 103 10.94 11.22 6.84
C GLY A 103 10.66 10.08 7.82
N VAL A 104 10.59 10.39 9.12
CA VAL A 104 10.22 9.41 10.16
C VAL A 104 8.72 9.09 10.07
N ASP A 105 7.88 10.13 9.97
CA ASP A 105 6.42 10.00 9.99
C ASP A 105 5.89 9.18 8.81
N GLY A 106 6.42 9.40 7.60
CA GLY A 106 6.06 8.60 6.44
C GLY A 106 6.57 7.17 6.50
N ASN A 107 7.74 6.93 7.09
CA ASN A 107 8.17 5.54 7.33
C ASN A 107 7.23 4.82 8.32
N PHE A 108 6.74 5.53 9.34
CA PHE A 108 5.77 5.00 10.29
C PHE A 108 4.39 4.76 9.65
N ALA A 109 3.89 5.72 8.89
CA ALA A 109 2.65 5.61 8.12
C ALA A 109 2.70 4.42 7.15
N PHE A 110 3.81 4.30 6.41
CA PHE A 110 4.06 3.18 5.50
C PHE A 110 4.05 1.85 6.24
N ALA A 111 4.83 1.72 7.31
CA ALA A 111 4.95 0.47 8.07
C ALA A 111 3.60 0.03 8.67
N THR A 112 2.85 0.98 9.23
CA THR A 112 1.49 0.74 9.76
C THR A 112 0.56 0.21 8.68
N GLY A 113 0.54 0.86 7.50
CA GLY A 113 -0.26 0.39 6.36
C GLY A 113 0.19 -0.98 5.84
N PHE A 114 1.49 -1.24 5.83
CA PHE A 114 2.08 -2.49 5.32
C PHE A 114 1.78 -3.69 6.22
N ILE A 115 1.97 -3.55 7.53
CA ILE A 115 1.76 -4.65 8.49
C ILE A 115 0.27 -5.01 8.56
N ASN A 116 -0.62 -4.00 8.56
CA ASN A 116 -2.07 -4.17 8.66
C ASN A 116 -2.76 -4.16 7.27
N ALA A 117 -2.01 -4.51 6.22
CA ALA A 117 -2.47 -4.35 4.85
C ALA A 117 -3.78 -5.09 4.56
N ARG A 118 -3.95 -6.27 5.16
CA ARG A 118 -5.16 -7.07 4.93
C ARG A 118 -6.38 -6.42 5.55
N GLU A 119 -6.32 -5.99 6.81
CA GLU A 119 -7.44 -5.32 7.48
C GLU A 119 -7.86 -4.06 6.72
N TYR A 120 -6.88 -3.20 6.40
CA TYR A 120 -7.17 -1.96 5.69
C TYR A 120 -7.65 -2.18 4.26
N PHE A 121 -7.10 -3.16 3.52
CA PHE A 121 -7.58 -3.48 2.18
C PHE A 121 -9.09 -3.84 2.20
N TRP A 122 -9.52 -4.66 3.16
CA TRP A 122 -10.92 -5.02 3.29
C TRP A 122 -11.80 -3.88 3.82
N ALA A 123 -11.27 -3.00 4.66
CA ALA A 123 -11.96 -1.77 5.06
C ALA A 123 -12.20 -0.84 3.84
N ILE A 124 -11.21 -0.72 2.95
CA ILE A 124 -11.27 0.14 1.76
C ILE A 124 -12.25 -0.41 0.72
N PHE A 125 -12.28 -1.72 0.48
CA PHE A 125 -13.09 -2.28 -0.61
C PHE A 125 -14.40 -2.94 -0.17
N SER A 126 -14.60 -3.20 1.13
CA SER A 126 -15.70 -4.02 1.68
C SER A 126 -15.74 -5.43 1.06
N LYS A 127 -15.76 -6.48 1.89
CA LYS A 127 -15.78 -7.88 1.40
C LYS A 127 -16.86 -8.13 0.32
N GLN A 128 -18.06 -7.54 0.49
CA GLN A 128 -19.20 -7.71 -0.43
C GLN A 128 -18.96 -7.20 -1.86
N GLN A 129 -18.11 -6.21 -2.08
CA GLN A 129 -17.87 -5.64 -3.42
C GLN A 129 -16.90 -6.51 -4.25
N THR A 130 -16.27 -7.50 -3.62
CA THR A 130 -15.20 -8.31 -4.22
C THR A 130 -15.72 -9.63 -4.80
N ASP A 131 -16.80 -10.17 -4.22
CA ASP A 131 -17.48 -11.37 -4.72
C ASP A 131 -18.17 -11.15 -6.08
N GLN A 132 -18.42 -9.90 -6.47
CA GLN A 132 -18.98 -9.55 -7.79
C GLN A 132 -17.92 -9.38 -8.89
N ILE A 133 -16.63 -9.25 -8.54
CA ILE A 133 -15.54 -9.07 -9.50
C ILE A 133 -14.84 -10.42 -9.81
N THR A 134 -15.20 -11.47 -9.07
CA THR A 134 -14.60 -12.81 -9.15
C THR A 134 -15.54 -13.86 -9.76
N ASN A 135 -16.72 -13.46 -10.24
CA ASN A 135 -17.68 -14.30 -10.97
C ASN A 135 -17.81 -13.84 -12.42
#